data_AF-A0AAD4D4S7-F1
#
_entry.id   AF-A0AAD4D4S7-F1
#
_cell.length_a   1.000
_cell.length_b   1.000
_cell.length_c   1.000
_cell.angle_alpha   90.00
_cell.angle_beta   90.00
_cell.angle_gamma   90.00
#
_symmetry.space_group_name_H-M   'P 1'
#
loop_
_entity.id
_entity.type
_entity.pdbx_description
1 polymer ?
#
loop_
_entity_poly.entity_id
_entity_poly.type
_entity_poly.pdbx_seq_one_letter_code
_entity_poly.pdbx_strand_id
1 'polypeptide(L)'
;MAKEHELEDFRSHGIREPLTTRIASILRAYPDSTQIARELLQNSDDAKSTVQWYLLDHHHHAKLARSNGDAKLKLFHEDLEEYMGPALLAGSDSVFEEKDFLSLKNLASSEKKGDESKIGQMGIGFNSIYHLTDCPSFISGDQLMMIEPHERTFNGVRSEFNEGAVRGNFLKGSQGVKKFPDQLKAFSVLEDIDFTKPYNGTIFRLPLRTPKQAKVSLLSKYSHTPQEILQMLMELKGEALKAILFLKHVQKILIYERKEDQDTPTKLFEIDIVNAAEVGAQRSQLLDDFKNHVQSAGSLDQDAILQCSVRPTFRMTHGDGRITEETWQVTTRIGNIDKTRAAMLKDSN
;
A
#
# COMPACT_ATOMS: atom_id res chain seq x y z
N MET A 1 43.36 20.56 23.69
CA MET A 1 42.78 19.50 24.53
C MET A 1 42.09 20.14 25.72
N ALA A 2 40.88 20.61 25.51
CA ALA A 2 39.97 21.03 26.57
C ALA A 2 38.58 20.53 26.16
N LYS A 3 37.85 19.97 27.12
CA LYS A 3 36.42 19.61 27.08
C LYS A 3 35.99 18.23 26.55
N GLU A 4 36.54 17.15 27.10
CA GLU A 4 35.80 15.86 27.14
C GLU A 4 35.23 15.53 28.54
N HIS A 5 35.70 16.19 29.60
CA HIS A 5 35.28 15.92 30.99
C HIS A 5 34.12 16.80 31.53
N GLU A 6 33.53 17.70 30.72
CA GLU A 6 32.44 18.61 31.17
C GLU A 6 31.02 18.12 30.79
N LEU A 7 30.86 16.93 30.19
CA LEU A 7 29.57 16.43 29.70
C LEU A 7 29.00 15.23 30.48
N GLU A 8 29.69 14.72 31.51
CA GLU A 8 29.23 13.55 32.29
C GLU A 8 27.89 13.80 33.02
N ASP A 9 27.56 15.05 33.35
CA ASP A 9 26.30 15.43 34.01
C ASP A 9 25.17 15.85 33.05
N PHE A 10 25.45 15.93 31.74
CA PHE A 10 24.46 16.33 30.74
C PHE A 10 23.94 15.11 29.99
N ARG A 11 22.75 14.62 30.36
CA ARG A 11 22.01 13.64 29.55
C ARG A 11 21.26 14.36 28.44
N SER A 12 21.51 13.98 27.19
CA SER A 12 20.64 14.37 26.08
C SER A 12 19.22 13.88 26.39
N HIS A 13 18.29 14.81 26.58
CA HIS A 13 16.87 14.49 26.60
C HIS A 13 16.44 14.43 25.14
N GLY A 14 16.30 13.23 24.60
CA GLY A 14 15.85 13.01 23.23
C GLY A 14 14.39 13.47 23.08
N ILE A 15 14.16 14.78 22.91
CA ILE A 15 12.85 15.33 22.59
C ILE A 15 12.51 14.86 21.18
N ARG A 16 11.66 13.83 21.09
CA ARG A 16 11.12 13.30 19.83
C ARG A 16 9.63 13.61 19.76
N GLU A 17 9.15 13.99 18.57
CA GLU A 17 7.71 14.07 18.30
C GLU A 17 7.15 12.64 18.20
N PRO A 18 6.07 12.30 18.94
CA PRO A 18 5.41 11.00 18.81
C PRO A 18 4.90 10.75 17.39
N LEU A 19 5.01 9.51 16.91
CA LEU A 19 4.52 9.11 15.58
C LEU A 19 3.04 9.46 15.37
N THR A 20 2.23 9.34 16.43
CA THR A 20 0.81 9.71 16.43
C THR A 20 0.57 11.18 16.07
N THR A 21 1.38 12.11 16.59
CA THR A 21 1.26 13.54 16.31
C THR A 21 1.51 13.84 14.84
N ARG A 22 2.54 13.21 14.27
CA ARG A 22 2.91 13.37 12.85
C ARG A 22 1.82 12.84 11.93
N ILE A 23 1.37 11.60 12.15
CA ILE A 23 0.29 11.00 11.36
C ILE A 23 -0.98 11.85 11.47
N ALA A 24 -1.38 12.26 12.68
CA ALA A 24 -2.55 13.12 12.86
C ALA A 24 -2.43 14.46 12.12
N SER A 25 -1.22 15.02 12.02
CA SER A 25 -0.97 16.23 11.23
C SER A 25 -1.17 15.99 9.73
N ILE A 26 -0.67 14.87 9.20
CA ILE A 26 -0.86 14.47 7.81
C ILE A 26 -2.35 14.25 7.52
N LEU A 27 -3.07 13.53 8.38
CA LEU A 27 -4.51 13.30 8.19
C LEU A 27 -5.32 14.60 8.17
N ARG A 28 -4.92 15.63 8.95
CA ARG A 28 -5.55 16.97 8.89
C ARG A 28 -5.23 17.73 7.60
N ALA A 29 -4.02 17.55 7.05
CA ALA A 29 -3.63 18.18 5.79
C ALA A 29 -4.30 17.53 4.57
N TYR A 30 -4.65 16.25 4.66
CA TYR A 30 -5.30 15.47 3.61
C TYR A 30 -6.62 14.86 4.12
N PRO A 31 -7.67 15.66 4.36
CA PRO A 31 -8.90 15.19 5.02
C PRO A 31 -9.75 14.25 4.15
N ASP A 32 -9.46 14.16 2.86
CA ASP A 32 -10.24 13.38 1.90
C ASP A 32 -9.86 11.89 1.96
N SER A 33 -10.58 11.14 2.79
CA SER A 33 -10.45 9.68 2.91
C SER A 33 -10.82 8.90 1.63
N THR A 34 -11.44 9.52 0.62
CA THR A 34 -11.81 8.80 -0.62
C THR A 34 -10.61 8.47 -1.50
N GLN A 35 -9.46 9.11 -1.26
CA GLN A 35 -8.25 8.94 -2.05
C GLN A 35 -7.44 7.69 -1.67
N ILE A 36 -7.74 7.05 -0.54
CA ILE A 36 -6.97 5.93 0.02
C ILE A 36 -6.87 4.77 -0.99
N ALA A 37 -7.98 4.44 -1.65
CA ALA A 37 -7.97 3.38 -2.65
C ALA A 37 -7.07 3.74 -3.86
N ARG A 38 -7.09 5.01 -4.31
CA ARG A 38 -6.21 5.50 -5.40
C ARG A 38 -4.75 5.50 -4.99
N GLU A 39 -4.43 5.84 -3.75
CA GLU A 39 -3.05 5.81 -3.25
C GLU A 39 -2.51 4.39 -3.13
N LEU A 40 -3.33 3.43 -2.68
CA LEU A 40 -2.96 2.00 -2.70
C LEU A 40 -2.72 1.51 -4.15
N LEU A 41 -3.55 1.94 -5.10
CA LEU A 41 -3.38 1.62 -6.52
C LEU A 41 -2.04 2.14 -7.06
N GLN A 42 -1.71 3.40 -6.71
CA GLN A 42 -0.45 4.02 -7.12
C GLN A 42 0.76 3.32 -6.48
N ASN A 43 0.68 2.95 -5.20
CA ASN A 43 1.73 2.20 -4.52
C ASN A 43 2.03 0.87 -5.23
N SER A 44 0.98 0.17 -5.68
CA SER A 44 1.15 -1.07 -6.45
C SER A 44 1.77 -0.82 -7.82
N ASP A 45 1.37 0.24 -8.52
CA ASP A 45 1.97 0.62 -9.80
C ASP A 45 3.46 0.98 -9.64
N ASP A 46 3.81 1.75 -8.61
CA ASP A 46 5.19 2.13 -8.31
C ASP A 46 6.05 0.92 -7.91
N ALA A 47 5.43 -0.06 -7.22
CA ALA A 47 6.03 -1.36 -6.93
C ALA A 47 6.07 -2.30 -8.16
N LYS A 48 5.68 -1.81 -9.34
CA LYS A 48 5.65 -2.55 -10.63
C LYS A 48 4.74 -3.77 -10.63
N SER A 49 3.71 -3.76 -9.79
CA SER A 49 2.67 -4.77 -9.77
C SER A 49 1.87 -4.76 -11.08
N THR A 50 1.44 -5.92 -11.55
CA THR A 50 0.53 -6.02 -12.69
C THR A 50 -0.94 -6.10 -12.27
N VAL A 51 -1.20 -6.46 -11.00
CA VAL A 51 -2.54 -6.60 -10.45
C VAL A 51 -2.69 -5.79 -9.17
N GLN A 52 -3.82 -5.09 -9.03
CA GLN A 52 -4.29 -4.57 -7.74
C GLN A 52 -5.69 -5.14 -7.48
N TRP A 53 -5.91 -5.75 -6.33
CA TRP A 53 -7.25 -6.15 -5.89
C TRP A 53 -7.62 -5.49 -4.58
N TYR A 54 -8.91 -5.23 -4.39
CA TYR A 54 -9.50 -4.73 -3.16
C TYR A 54 -10.57 -5.70 -2.67
N LEU A 55 -10.65 -5.88 -1.36
CA LEU A 55 -11.68 -6.66 -0.71
C LEU A 55 -12.18 -5.91 0.52
N LEU A 56 -13.45 -5.56 0.54
CA LEU A 56 -14.12 -5.17 1.78
C LEU A 56 -14.65 -6.43 2.48
N ASP A 57 -14.02 -6.80 3.59
CA ASP A 57 -14.46 -7.93 4.42
C ASP A 57 -15.25 -7.41 5.63
N HIS A 58 -16.53 -7.78 5.71
CA HIS A 58 -17.40 -7.40 6.81
C HIS A 58 -17.25 -8.32 8.03
N HIS A 59 -16.47 -9.40 7.93
CA HIS A 59 -16.39 -10.38 9.00
C HIS A 59 -15.64 -9.87 10.22
N HIS A 60 -16.14 -10.29 11.38
CA HIS A 60 -15.42 -10.19 12.63
C HIS A 60 -14.78 -11.53 12.96
N HIS A 61 -13.53 -11.72 12.52
CA HIS A 61 -12.72 -12.93 12.71
C HIS A 61 -12.67 -13.42 14.16
N ALA A 62 -12.60 -12.50 15.14
CA ALA A 62 -12.69 -12.86 16.56
C ALA A 62 -14.02 -13.53 16.95
N LYS A 63 -15.15 -13.02 16.43
CA LYS A 63 -16.47 -13.61 16.71
C LYS A 63 -16.61 -14.97 16.02
N LEU A 64 -16.12 -15.11 14.79
CA LEU A 64 -16.13 -16.37 14.05
C LEU A 64 -15.31 -17.47 14.75
N ALA A 65 -14.12 -17.14 15.25
CA ALA A 65 -13.31 -18.12 15.98
C ALA A 65 -14.05 -18.61 17.24
N ARG A 66 -14.66 -17.68 17.99
CA ARG A 66 -15.43 -18.03 19.19
C ARG A 66 -16.67 -18.86 18.89
N SER A 67 -17.38 -18.60 17.79
CA SER A 67 -18.54 -19.43 17.38
C SER A 67 -18.14 -20.85 16.99
N ASN A 68 -16.89 -21.04 16.55
CA ASN A 68 -16.33 -22.36 16.22
C ASN A 68 -15.78 -23.12 17.45
N GLY A 69 -15.93 -22.57 18.66
CA GLY A 69 -15.54 -23.21 19.91
C GLY A 69 -14.14 -22.85 20.43
N ASP A 70 -13.44 -21.90 19.80
CA ASP A 70 -12.14 -21.43 20.28
C ASP A 70 -12.29 -20.43 21.43
N ALA A 71 -11.81 -20.80 22.62
CA ALA A 71 -11.94 -19.98 23.83
C ALA A 71 -11.03 -18.73 23.84
N LYS A 72 -9.88 -18.78 23.16
CA LYS A 72 -8.94 -17.66 23.02
C LYS A 72 -8.26 -17.70 21.65
N LEU A 73 -8.30 -16.57 20.95
CA LEU A 73 -7.57 -16.41 19.69
C LEU A 73 -6.07 -16.53 19.92
N LYS A 74 -5.40 -17.23 19.02
CA LYS A 74 -3.94 -17.33 18.95
C LYS A 74 -3.40 -16.19 18.09
N LEU A 75 -3.27 -15.03 18.73
CA LEU A 75 -2.71 -13.80 18.15
C LEU A 75 -1.29 -13.54 18.65
N PHE A 76 -0.57 -12.65 17.95
CA PHE A 76 0.77 -12.23 18.36
C PHE A 76 0.77 -11.55 19.74
N HIS A 77 -0.23 -10.72 19.99
CA HIS A 77 -0.54 -10.09 21.26
C HIS A 77 -2.05 -10.09 21.47
N GLU A 78 -2.53 -10.17 22.71
CA GLU A 78 -3.98 -10.23 22.99
C GLU A 78 -4.72 -8.93 22.64
N ASP A 79 -4.04 -7.79 22.78
CA ASP A 79 -4.59 -6.50 22.35
C ASP A 79 -4.91 -6.44 20.86
N LEU A 80 -4.32 -7.30 20.02
CA LEU A 80 -4.63 -7.35 18.58
C LEU A 80 -6.04 -7.83 18.28
N GLU A 81 -6.74 -8.41 19.27
CA GLU A 81 -8.11 -8.86 19.11
C GLU A 81 -9.05 -7.71 18.69
N GLU A 82 -8.79 -6.47 19.11
CA GLU A 82 -9.59 -5.30 18.71
C GLU A 82 -9.49 -4.97 17.21
N TYR A 83 -8.51 -5.53 16.50
CA TYR A 83 -8.26 -5.34 15.07
C TYR A 83 -8.71 -6.55 14.21
N MET A 84 -9.37 -7.52 14.82
CA MET A 84 -9.93 -8.71 14.16
C MET A 84 -11.37 -8.51 13.66
N GLY A 85 -11.77 -7.26 13.43
CA GLY A 85 -13.08 -6.84 12.91
C GLY A 85 -13.12 -6.68 11.38
N PRO A 86 -14.17 -6.01 10.86
CA PRO A 86 -14.28 -5.64 9.45
C PRO A 86 -13.04 -4.88 8.97
N ALA A 87 -12.64 -5.07 7.71
CA ALA A 87 -11.44 -4.45 7.16
C ALA A 87 -11.53 -4.23 5.65
N LEU A 88 -10.79 -3.23 5.19
CA LEU A 88 -10.37 -3.16 3.79
C LEU A 88 -9.08 -3.96 3.64
N LEU A 89 -9.08 -4.95 2.77
CA LEU A 89 -7.87 -5.60 2.28
C LEU A 89 -7.54 -5.06 0.88
N ALA A 90 -6.26 -4.88 0.62
CA ALA A 90 -5.75 -4.49 -0.68
C ALA A 90 -4.50 -5.31 -0.99
N GLY A 91 -4.49 -6.04 -2.10
CA GLY A 91 -3.36 -6.90 -2.46
C GLY A 91 -2.87 -6.72 -3.88
N SER A 92 -1.63 -7.12 -4.07
CA SER A 92 -0.83 -6.90 -5.27
C SER A 92 0.09 -8.11 -5.52
N ASP A 93 0.56 -8.27 -6.75
CA ASP A 93 1.50 -9.33 -7.16
C ASP A 93 2.98 -8.92 -7.02
N SER A 94 3.25 -7.75 -6.46
CA SER A 94 4.60 -7.29 -6.10
C SER A 94 4.99 -7.76 -4.69
N VAL A 95 6.25 -8.17 -4.51
CA VAL A 95 6.83 -8.55 -3.22
C VAL A 95 7.77 -7.45 -2.75
N PHE A 96 7.65 -7.06 -1.48
CA PHE A 96 8.50 -6.04 -0.87
C PHE A 96 9.92 -6.57 -0.69
N GLU A 97 10.88 -5.74 -1.04
CA GLU A 97 12.30 -5.94 -0.78
C GLU A 97 12.70 -5.26 0.54
N GLU A 98 13.89 -5.59 1.06
CA GLU A 98 14.39 -5.04 2.32
C GLU A 98 14.40 -3.50 2.32
N LYS A 99 14.71 -2.87 1.18
CA LYS A 99 14.70 -1.41 1.02
C LYS A 99 13.31 -0.80 1.24
N ASP A 100 12.24 -1.53 0.91
CA ASP A 100 10.86 -1.05 1.05
C ASP A 100 10.46 -1.04 2.53
N PHE A 101 10.82 -2.10 3.26
CA PHE A 101 10.67 -2.16 4.73
C PHE A 101 11.49 -1.08 5.45
N LEU A 102 12.72 -0.82 5.01
CA LEU A 102 13.55 0.27 5.54
C LEU A 102 12.93 1.65 5.22
N SER A 103 12.28 1.81 4.07
CA SER A 103 11.59 3.04 3.72
C SER A 103 10.38 3.30 4.61
N LEU A 104 9.62 2.26 4.97
CA LEU A 104 8.57 2.33 6.00
C LEU A 104 9.12 2.71 7.39
N LYS A 105 10.31 2.21 7.74
CA LYS A 105 11.01 2.64 8.98
C LYS A 105 11.27 4.14 8.99
N ASN A 106 11.74 4.67 7.86
CA ASN A 106 12.12 6.08 7.73
C ASN A 106 10.91 7.02 7.63
N LEU A 107 9.74 6.51 7.22
CA LEU A 107 8.48 7.23 7.35
C LEU A 107 8.11 7.47 8.83
N ALA A 108 8.46 6.54 9.72
CA ALA A 108 8.27 6.68 11.15
C ALA A 108 9.35 7.56 11.82
N SER A 109 10.61 7.47 11.38
CA SER A 109 11.72 8.23 11.97
C SER A 109 11.83 9.67 11.42
N SER A 110 12.23 10.60 12.29
CA SER A 110 12.17 12.05 12.09
C SER A 110 13.42 12.69 11.47
N GLU A 111 14.37 11.90 10.97
CA GLU A 111 15.75 12.39 10.79
C GLU A 111 16.04 13.21 9.52
N LYS A 112 15.08 13.41 8.60
CA LYS A 112 15.34 14.19 7.38
C LYS A 112 14.23 15.18 7.04
N LYS A 113 14.17 16.27 7.80
CA LYS A 113 13.48 17.53 7.40
C LYS A 113 14.15 18.23 6.20
N GLY A 114 15.31 17.78 5.73
CA GLY A 114 16.14 18.49 4.75
C GLY A 114 16.13 17.94 3.33
N ASP A 115 15.34 16.92 3.02
CA ASP A 115 15.37 16.28 1.69
C ASP A 115 13.96 15.97 1.18
N GLU A 116 13.15 17.04 1.02
CA GLU A 116 11.85 17.00 0.33
C GLU A 116 11.97 16.46 -1.11
N SER A 117 13.19 16.39 -1.66
CA SER A 117 13.49 15.85 -3.00
C SER A 117 13.52 14.31 -3.06
N LYS A 118 13.54 13.60 -1.92
CA LYS A 118 13.57 12.13 -1.84
C LYS A 118 12.25 11.51 -1.38
N ILE A 119 11.13 12.18 -1.63
CA ILE A 119 9.78 11.63 -1.49
C ILE A 119 9.54 10.70 -2.70
N GLY A 120 10.22 9.56 -2.73
CA GLY A 120 10.25 8.71 -3.92
C GLY A 120 10.51 7.26 -3.56
N GLN A 121 9.54 6.61 -2.92
CA GLN A 121 9.18 5.20 -3.15
C GLN A 121 8.03 4.73 -2.24
N MET A 122 7.84 5.34 -1.07
CA MET A 122 6.60 5.22 -0.29
C MET A 122 6.32 6.61 0.31
N GLY A 123 5.51 7.39 -0.41
CA GLY A 123 5.27 8.80 -0.12
C GLY A 123 4.37 9.03 1.11
N ILE A 124 4.08 10.31 1.35
CA ILE A 124 3.09 10.80 2.33
C ILE A 124 1.74 10.03 2.24
N GLY A 125 1.40 9.51 1.05
CA GLY A 125 0.20 8.72 0.80
C GLY A 125 0.09 7.42 1.60
N PHE A 126 1.19 6.77 2.01
CA PHE A 126 1.03 5.60 2.89
C PHE A 126 0.31 5.95 4.21
N ASN A 127 0.48 7.17 4.72
CA ASN A 127 -0.16 7.59 5.96
C ASN A 127 -1.66 7.85 5.81
N SER A 128 -2.22 7.96 4.60
CA SER A 128 -3.66 8.16 4.42
C SER A 128 -4.48 6.96 4.89
N ILE A 129 -3.90 5.76 4.91
CA ILE A 129 -4.57 4.54 5.40
C ILE A 129 -5.01 4.69 6.87
N TYR A 130 -4.36 5.59 7.63
CA TYR A 130 -4.73 5.89 9.01
C TYR A 130 -6.04 6.70 9.13
N HIS A 131 -6.63 7.17 8.04
CA HIS A 131 -8.05 7.57 8.06
C HIS A 131 -8.94 6.38 8.41
N LEU A 132 -8.60 5.18 7.92
CA LEU A 132 -9.41 3.97 8.12
C LEU A 132 -9.08 3.22 9.41
N THR A 133 -7.80 3.16 9.78
CA THR A 133 -7.32 2.21 10.79
C THR A 133 -6.31 2.82 11.77
N ASP A 134 -6.21 2.26 12.97
CA ASP A 134 -5.13 2.56 13.93
C ASP A 134 -4.00 1.51 13.90
N CYS A 135 -4.20 0.38 13.23
CA CYS A 135 -3.22 -0.71 13.19
C CYS A 135 -3.22 -1.38 11.80
N PRO A 136 -2.67 -0.71 10.76
CA PRO A 136 -2.43 -1.36 9.49
C PRO A 136 -1.45 -2.53 9.67
N SER A 137 -1.71 -3.61 8.94
CA SER A 137 -0.85 -4.77 8.89
C SER A 137 -0.73 -5.28 7.46
N PHE A 138 0.38 -5.92 7.13
CA PHE A 138 0.55 -6.51 5.81
C PHE A 138 1.47 -7.72 5.81
N ILE A 139 1.22 -8.63 4.88
CA ILE A 139 2.14 -9.72 4.54
C ILE A 139 2.79 -9.45 3.19
N SER A 140 4.06 -9.79 3.06
CA SER A 140 4.78 -9.76 1.78
C SER A 140 5.94 -10.73 1.81
N GLY A 141 6.02 -11.64 0.83
CA GLY A 141 6.99 -12.73 0.87
C GLY A 141 6.78 -13.59 2.13
N ASP A 142 7.81 -13.74 2.95
CA ASP A 142 7.77 -14.46 4.23
C ASP A 142 7.60 -13.54 5.45
N GLN A 143 7.35 -12.25 5.22
CA GLN A 143 7.30 -11.22 6.25
C GLN A 143 5.86 -10.84 6.58
N LEU A 144 5.60 -10.66 7.87
CA LEU A 144 4.43 -9.99 8.42
C LEU A 144 4.91 -8.71 9.12
N MET A 145 4.27 -7.60 8.81
CA MET A 145 4.52 -6.32 9.48
C MET A 145 3.21 -5.74 10.01
N MET A 146 3.24 -5.20 11.22
CA MET A 146 2.14 -4.47 11.84
C MET A 146 2.66 -3.17 12.40
N ILE A 147 1.88 -2.10 12.26
CA ILE A 147 2.25 -0.77 12.73
C ILE A 147 1.10 -0.24 13.55
N GLU A 148 1.31 -0.03 14.86
CA GLU A 148 0.36 0.54 15.81
C GLU A 148 1.00 1.78 16.45
N PRO A 149 0.79 2.99 15.86
CA PRO A 149 1.48 4.20 16.25
C PRO A 149 1.29 4.64 17.70
N HIS A 150 0.22 4.20 18.37
CA HIS A 150 -0.03 4.55 19.78
C HIS A 150 0.83 3.77 20.77
N GLU A 151 1.63 2.82 20.30
CA GLU A 151 2.60 2.06 21.11
C GLU A 151 1.98 1.32 22.30
N ARG A 152 0.71 0.92 22.19
CA ARG A 152 -0.01 0.17 23.22
C ARG A 152 0.33 -1.31 23.16
N THR A 153 0.52 -1.83 21.95
CA THR A 153 0.62 -3.28 21.70
C THR A 153 2.07 -3.78 21.70
N PHE A 154 2.99 -3.00 21.14
CA PHE A 154 4.34 -3.48 20.78
C PHE A 154 5.48 -2.90 21.63
N ASN A 155 5.17 -1.99 22.56
CA ASN A 155 6.21 -1.38 23.38
C ASN A 155 6.82 -2.39 24.38
N GLY A 156 8.14 -2.47 24.45
CA GLY A 156 8.89 -3.39 25.32
C GLY A 156 9.04 -4.83 24.81
N VAL A 157 8.43 -5.22 23.68
CA VAL A 157 8.45 -6.60 23.18
C VAL A 157 9.25 -6.71 21.87
N ARG A 158 10.59 -6.71 21.98
CA ARG A 158 11.51 -7.28 20.96
C ARG A 158 11.30 -6.78 19.51
N SER A 159 11.17 -5.47 19.29
CA SER A 159 11.19 -4.90 17.94
C SER A 159 12.52 -4.23 17.65
N GLU A 160 13.08 -4.46 16.46
CA GLU A 160 14.16 -3.61 15.90
C GLU A 160 13.66 -2.19 15.56
N PHE A 161 12.34 -1.98 15.65
CA PHE A 161 11.63 -0.72 15.51
C PHE A 161 11.14 -0.30 16.91
N ASN A 162 11.88 0.56 17.60
CA ASN A 162 11.53 1.09 18.93
C ASN A 162 10.33 2.07 18.92
N GLU A 163 9.41 1.98 17.95
CA GLU A 163 8.49 3.08 17.59
C GLU A 163 7.12 2.55 17.08
N GLY A 164 6.51 1.61 17.79
CA GLY A 164 5.12 1.19 17.51
C GLY A 164 4.94 0.29 16.29
N ALA A 165 5.95 -0.46 15.86
CA ALA A 165 5.82 -1.44 14.78
C ALA A 165 6.51 -2.76 15.14
N VAL A 166 6.03 -3.86 14.57
CA VAL A 166 6.69 -5.17 14.62
C VAL A 166 6.78 -5.76 13.23
N ARG A 167 7.93 -6.37 12.94
CA ARG A 167 8.16 -7.18 11.74
C ARG A 167 8.62 -8.57 12.16
N GLY A 168 8.06 -9.61 11.56
CA GLY A 168 8.39 -10.98 11.87
C GLY A 168 8.31 -11.89 10.65
N ASN A 169 9.16 -12.91 10.63
CA ASN A 169 9.12 -13.94 9.61
C ASN A 169 8.14 -15.03 10.04
N PHE A 170 7.01 -15.15 9.34
CA PHE A 170 5.95 -16.09 9.71
C PHE A 170 6.23 -17.55 9.32
N LEU A 171 7.35 -17.82 8.62
CA LEU A 171 7.83 -19.18 8.36
C LEU A 171 8.69 -19.72 9.52
N LYS A 172 9.26 -18.83 10.35
CA LYS A 172 10.02 -19.24 11.53
C LYS A 172 9.07 -19.77 12.61
N GLY A 173 9.33 -20.98 13.10
CA GLY A 173 8.44 -21.67 14.06
C GLY A 173 8.14 -20.91 15.37
N SER A 174 8.99 -19.96 15.77
CA SER A 174 8.79 -19.12 16.95
C SER A 174 7.85 -17.92 16.73
N GLN A 175 7.56 -17.55 15.48
CA GLN A 175 6.80 -16.36 15.09
C GLN A 175 5.69 -16.65 14.06
N GLY A 176 5.55 -17.91 13.63
CA GLY A 176 4.74 -18.27 12.47
C GLY A 176 3.35 -18.85 12.75
N VAL A 177 2.79 -19.43 11.69
CA VAL A 177 1.45 -20.06 11.60
C VAL A 177 1.12 -20.99 12.75
N LYS A 178 2.10 -21.76 13.24
CA LYS A 178 1.87 -22.71 14.34
C LYS A 178 1.54 -22.00 15.64
N LYS A 179 2.10 -20.81 15.87
CA LYS A 179 1.96 -20.05 17.12
C LYS A 179 0.82 -19.05 17.05
N PHE A 180 0.64 -18.41 15.89
CA PHE A 180 -0.34 -17.34 15.69
C PHE A 180 -1.24 -17.56 14.45
N PRO A 181 -1.93 -18.71 14.35
CA PRO A 181 -2.73 -19.05 13.17
C PRO A 181 -3.88 -18.08 12.92
N ASP A 182 -4.55 -17.61 13.97
CA ASP A 182 -5.72 -16.72 13.84
C ASP A 182 -5.32 -15.35 13.28
N GLN A 183 -4.13 -14.87 13.65
CA GLN A 183 -3.57 -13.62 13.14
C GLN A 183 -3.33 -13.67 11.63
N LEU A 184 -2.80 -14.78 11.12
CA LEU A 184 -2.48 -14.95 9.70
C LEU A 184 -3.74 -15.27 8.88
N LYS A 185 -4.67 -16.05 9.43
CA LYS A 185 -5.92 -16.42 8.76
C LYS A 185 -6.74 -15.20 8.32
N ALA A 186 -6.61 -14.07 9.01
CA ALA A 186 -7.25 -12.81 8.62
C ALA A 186 -6.77 -12.22 7.28
N PHE A 187 -5.67 -12.73 6.70
CA PHE A 187 -5.21 -12.37 5.35
C PHE A 187 -5.70 -13.37 4.27
N SER A 188 -6.05 -14.59 4.67
CA SER A 188 -6.52 -15.67 3.78
C SER A 188 -8.03 -15.57 3.56
N VAL A 189 -8.47 -14.46 2.95
CA VAL A 189 -9.91 -14.17 2.76
C VAL A 189 -10.32 -14.27 1.30
N LEU A 190 -9.56 -13.62 0.40
CA LEU A 190 -9.84 -13.69 -1.04
C LEU A 190 -9.41 -15.03 -1.64
N GLU A 191 -8.34 -15.60 -1.08
CA GLU A 191 -7.76 -16.86 -1.49
C GLU A 191 -7.29 -17.66 -0.27
N ASP A 192 -7.16 -18.98 -0.45
CA ASP A 192 -6.60 -19.87 0.57
C ASP A 192 -5.07 -19.81 0.53
N ILE A 193 -4.48 -19.13 1.52
CA ILE A 193 -3.03 -18.91 1.59
C ILE A 193 -2.37 -20.03 2.38
N ASP A 194 -1.43 -20.73 1.75
CA ASP A 194 -0.52 -21.65 2.41
C ASP A 194 0.63 -20.88 3.09
N PHE A 195 0.40 -20.45 4.33
CA PHE A 195 1.40 -19.75 5.14
C PHE A 195 2.60 -20.63 5.57
N THR A 196 2.71 -21.88 5.11
CA THR A 196 3.95 -22.66 5.24
C THR A 196 5.00 -22.30 4.19
N LYS A 197 4.66 -21.41 3.25
CA LYS A 197 5.53 -20.90 2.18
C LYS A 197 5.46 -19.36 2.13
N PRO A 198 6.45 -18.69 1.50
CA PRO A 198 6.34 -17.27 1.21
C PRO A 198 5.11 -16.97 0.34
N TYR A 199 4.42 -15.88 0.66
CA TYR A 199 3.33 -15.36 -0.17
C TYR A 199 3.91 -14.59 -1.36
N ASN A 200 3.50 -14.95 -2.58
CA ASN A 200 4.00 -14.34 -3.81
C ASN A 200 3.21 -13.06 -4.16
N GLY A 201 3.37 -12.05 -3.33
CA GLY A 201 2.76 -10.74 -3.50
C GLY A 201 2.79 -9.96 -2.20
N THR A 202 1.93 -8.95 -2.10
CA THR A 202 1.70 -8.19 -0.87
C THR A 202 0.20 -8.11 -0.59
N ILE A 203 -0.21 -8.26 0.68
CA ILE A 203 -1.59 -8.00 1.11
C ILE A 203 -1.56 -7.06 2.30
N PHE A 204 -2.12 -5.86 2.12
CA PHE A 204 -2.48 -4.97 3.22
C PHE A 204 -3.83 -5.37 3.78
N ARG A 205 -3.92 -5.37 5.11
CA ARG A 205 -5.15 -5.47 5.87
C ARG A 205 -5.28 -4.22 6.73
N LEU A 206 -6.37 -3.49 6.53
CA LEU A 206 -6.70 -2.23 7.20
C LEU A 206 -8.00 -2.39 8.00
N PRO A 207 -7.92 -2.89 9.25
CA PRO A 207 -9.09 -3.05 10.12
C PRO A 207 -9.77 -1.70 10.37
N LEU A 208 -11.07 -1.62 10.13
CA LEU A 208 -11.81 -0.37 10.24
C LEU A 208 -11.87 0.06 11.71
N ARG A 209 -11.48 1.31 11.95
CA ARG A 209 -11.55 1.94 13.27
C ARG A 209 -12.99 1.90 13.76
N THR A 210 -13.19 1.32 14.94
CA THR A 210 -14.50 1.30 15.59
C THR A 210 -14.79 2.65 16.27
N PRO A 211 -16.07 2.97 16.55
CA PRO A 211 -16.43 4.16 17.33
C PRO A 211 -15.79 4.19 18.72
N LYS A 212 -15.47 3.03 19.30
CA LYS A 212 -14.76 2.92 20.58
C LYS A 212 -13.30 3.34 20.43
N GLN A 213 -12.61 2.84 19.40
CA GLN A 213 -11.23 3.21 19.07
C GLN A 213 -11.12 4.70 18.72
N ALA A 214 -12.04 5.24 17.93
CA ALA A 214 -12.07 6.66 17.54
C ALA A 214 -12.07 7.62 18.74
N LYS A 215 -12.77 7.29 19.83
CA LYS A 215 -12.76 8.13 21.05
C LYS A 215 -11.37 8.29 21.65
N VAL A 216 -10.59 7.20 21.69
CA VAL A 216 -9.27 7.17 22.34
C VAL A 216 -8.12 7.38 21.35
N SER A 217 -8.34 7.24 20.05
CA SER A 217 -7.28 7.33 19.05
C SER A 217 -6.68 8.74 18.98
N LEU A 218 -5.34 8.82 19.00
CA LEU A 218 -4.59 10.05 18.79
C LEU A 218 -4.48 10.42 17.29
N LEU A 219 -4.84 9.52 16.37
CA LEU A 219 -4.73 9.72 14.93
C LEU A 219 -5.96 10.40 14.34
N SER A 220 -7.14 9.83 14.59
CA SER A 220 -8.41 10.34 14.08
C SER A 220 -9.55 10.05 15.05
N LYS A 221 -10.47 11.01 15.17
CA LYS A 221 -11.72 10.88 15.94
C LYS A 221 -12.88 10.37 15.09
N TYR A 222 -12.64 10.06 13.81
CA TYR A 222 -13.63 9.53 12.88
C TYR A 222 -13.48 8.01 12.70
N SER A 223 -14.61 7.33 12.62
CA SER A 223 -14.72 5.89 12.32
C SER A 223 -15.58 5.70 11.09
N HIS A 224 -15.02 5.13 10.02
CA HIS A 224 -15.77 4.78 8.82
C HIS A 224 -16.57 3.50 9.03
N THR A 225 -17.79 3.50 8.50
CA THR A 225 -18.65 2.32 8.35
C THR A 225 -18.23 1.51 7.13
N PRO A 226 -18.47 0.18 7.10
CA PRO A 226 -18.25 -0.61 5.90
C PRO A 226 -18.95 -0.05 4.66
N GLN A 227 -20.14 0.54 4.81
CA GLN A 227 -20.88 1.15 3.71
C GLN A 227 -20.15 2.36 3.10
N GLU A 228 -19.51 3.20 3.91
CA GLU A 228 -18.68 4.31 3.41
C GLU A 228 -17.45 3.79 2.64
N ILE A 229 -16.84 2.71 3.11
CA ILE A 229 -15.73 2.07 2.39
C ILE A 229 -16.20 1.45 1.08
N LEU A 230 -17.37 0.80 1.08
CA LEU A 230 -17.97 0.27 -0.14
C LEU A 230 -18.24 1.39 -1.15
N GLN A 231 -18.77 2.53 -0.69
CA GLN A 231 -19.02 3.70 -1.52
C GLN A 231 -17.72 4.23 -2.14
N MET A 232 -16.65 4.35 -1.36
CA MET A 232 -15.32 4.70 -1.87
C MET A 232 -14.83 3.72 -2.97
N LEU A 233 -15.02 2.41 -2.78
CA LEU A 233 -14.69 1.41 -3.80
C LEU A 233 -15.57 1.51 -5.04
N MET A 234 -16.85 1.87 -4.91
CA MET A 234 -17.74 2.10 -6.05
C MET A 234 -17.37 3.38 -6.83
N GLU A 235 -16.86 4.40 -6.15
CA GLU A 235 -16.30 5.59 -6.80
C GLU A 235 -15.05 5.24 -7.59
N LEU A 236 -14.13 4.45 -7.00
CA LEU A 236 -12.97 3.92 -7.72
C LEU A 236 -13.39 3.11 -8.95
N LYS A 237 -14.41 2.24 -8.82
CA LYS A 237 -14.98 1.50 -9.95
C LYS A 237 -15.42 2.43 -11.08
N GLY A 238 -16.13 3.52 -10.76
CA GLY A 238 -16.59 4.51 -11.74
C GLY A 238 -15.46 5.21 -12.50
N GLU A 239 -14.27 5.26 -11.92
CA GLU A 239 -13.09 5.89 -12.49
C GLU A 239 -12.03 4.91 -12.99
N ALA A 240 -12.21 3.60 -12.76
CA ALA A 240 -11.17 2.59 -12.94
C ALA A 240 -10.59 2.57 -14.37
N LEU A 241 -11.44 2.76 -15.39
CA LEU A 241 -11.01 2.90 -16.79
C LEU A 241 -10.05 4.08 -16.99
N LYS A 242 -10.37 5.23 -16.40
CA LYS A 242 -9.48 6.41 -16.47
C LYS A 242 -8.22 6.19 -15.65
N ALA A 243 -8.33 5.57 -14.48
CA ALA A 243 -7.18 5.28 -13.62
C ALA A 243 -6.18 4.39 -14.35
N ILE A 244 -6.61 3.20 -14.80
CA ILE A 244 -5.74 2.20 -15.45
C ILE A 244 -5.09 2.72 -16.75
N LEU A 245 -5.70 3.71 -17.42
CA LEU A 245 -5.14 4.35 -18.61
C LEU A 245 -3.77 4.99 -18.34
N PHE A 246 -3.61 5.59 -17.16
CA PHE A 246 -2.43 6.36 -16.76
C PHE A 246 -1.44 5.57 -15.91
N LEU A 247 -1.78 4.34 -15.51
CA LEU A 247 -0.87 3.44 -14.82
C LEU A 247 0.18 2.87 -15.79
N LYS A 248 1.38 2.62 -15.27
CA LYS A 248 2.52 2.15 -16.05
C LYS A 248 2.64 0.64 -16.07
N HIS A 249 2.33 0.00 -14.96
CA HIS A 249 2.59 -1.40 -14.67
C HIS A 249 1.32 -2.19 -14.37
N VAL A 250 0.37 -1.61 -13.62
CA VAL A 250 -0.89 -2.27 -13.30
C VAL A 250 -1.73 -2.42 -14.57
N GLN A 251 -2.12 -3.67 -14.83
CA GLN A 251 -2.89 -4.10 -16.01
C GLN A 251 -4.25 -4.67 -15.63
N LYS A 252 -4.47 -4.93 -14.34
CA LYS A 252 -5.73 -5.46 -13.82
C LYS A 252 -6.10 -4.84 -12.48
N ILE A 253 -7.36 -4.43 -12.35
CA ILE A 253 -7.93 -3.97 -11.07
C ILE A 253 -9.15 -4.83 -10.75
N LEU A 254 -9.22 -5.37 -9.53
CA LEU A 254 -10.37 -6.15 -9.06
C LEU A 254 -10.95 -5.57 -7.76
N ILE A 255 -12.27 -5.64 -7.61
CA ILE A 255 -12.98 -5.17 -6.41
C ILE A 255 -13.93 -6.27 -5.96
N TYR A 256 -13.81 -6.65 -4.69
CA TYR A 256 -14.61 -7.68 -4.03
C TYR A 256 -15.27 -7.14 -2.76
N GLU A 257 -16.36 -7.78 -2.36
CA GLU A 257 -17.02 -7.59 -1.07
C GLU A 257 -17.34 -8.95 -0.49
N ARG A 258 -17.09 -9.13 0.80
CA ARG A 258 -17.52 -10.30 1.56
C ARG A 258 -18.43 -9.85 2.70
N LYS A 259 -19.74 -10.06 2.51
CA LYS A 259 -20.78 -9.68 3.47
C LYS A 259 -20.80 -10.63 4.67
N GLU A 260 -21.33 -10.17 5.82
CA GLU A 260 -21.33 -10.95 7.07
C GLU A 260 -22.03 -12.32 6.97
N ASP A 261 -22.97 -12.47 6.04
CA ASP A 261 -23.75 -13.68 5.79
C ASP A 261 -23.14 -14.58 4.71
N GLN A 262 -21.94 -14.26 4.20
CA GLN A 262 -21.30 -14.94 3.08
C GLN A 262 -19.92 -15.48 3.44
N ASP A 263 -19.73 -16.78 3.25
CA ASP A 263 -18.41 -17.41 3.46
C ASP A 263 -17.40 -17.03 2.38
N THR A 264 -17.86 -16.78 1.16
CA THR A 264 -17.00 -16.48 0.01
C THR A 264 -17.17 -15.04 -0.47
N PRO A 265 -16.08 -14.31 -0.78
CA PRO A 265 -16.18 -12.98 -1.38
C PRO A 265 -16.88 -13.00 -2.74
N THR A 266 -17.69 -11.97 -3.00
CA THR A 266 -18.34 -11.72 -4.28
C THR A 266 -17.53 -10.70 -5.07
N LYS A 267 -17.24 -10.98 -6.35
CA LYS A 267 -16.59 -10.04 -7.26
C LYS A 267 -17.58 -8.97 -7.72
N LEU A 268 -17.32 -7.71 -7.39
CA LEU A 268 -18.16 -6.57 -7.76
C LEU A 268 -17.75 -5.93 -9.09
N PHE A 269 -16.45 -6.00 -9.40
CA PHE A 269 -15.87 -5.43 -10.59
C PHE A 269 -14.50 -6.02 -10.91
N GLU A 270 -14.20 -6.15 -12.20
CA GLU A 270 -12.86 -6.40 -12.72
C GLU A 270 -12.67 -5.57 -13.97
N ILE A 271 -11.49 -4.96 -14.13
CA ILE A 271 -11.03 -4.36 -15.38
C ILE A 271 -9.64 -4.90 -15.71
N ASP A 272 -9.43 -5.34 -16.95
CA ASP A 272 -8.15 -5.84 -17.46
C ASP A 272 -7.81 -5.25 -18.84
N ILE A 273 -6.52 -5.08 -19.13
CA ILE A 273 -6.03 -4.75 -20.48
C ILE A 273 -5.83 -6.06 -21.25
N VAL A 274 -6.72 -6.36 -22.18
CA VAL A 274 -6.74 -7.64 -22.91
C VAL A 274 -5.46 -7.88 -23.70
N ASN A 275 -4.93 -6.82 -24.33
CA ASN A 275 -3.70 -6.84 -25.11
C ASN A 275 -2.52 -6.18 -24.36
N ALA A 276 -2.44 -6.38 -23.04
CA ALA A 276 -1.42 -5.75 -22.19
C ALA A 276 0.02 -5.97 -22.67
N ALA A 277 0.35 -7.17 -23.15
CA ALA A 277 1.68 -7.50 -23.65
C ALA A 277 2.07 -6.68 -24.89
N GLU A 278 1.14 -6.51 -25.84
CA GLU A 278 1.34 -5.71 -27.05
C GLU A 278 1.51 -4.22 -26.68
N VAL A 279 0.61 -3.71 -25.84
CA VAL A 279 0.66 -2.32 -25.35
C VAL A 279 1.97 -2.06 -24.60
N GLY A 280 2.38 -3.00 -23.75
CA GLY A 280 3.64 -2.94 -23.02
C GLY A 280 4.86 -2.92 -23.94
N ALA A 281 4.90 -3.78 -24.96
CA ALA A 281 5.99 -3.80 -25.94
C ALA A 281 6.10 -2.47 -26.72
N GLN A 282 4.97 -1.92 -27.18
CA GLN A 282 4.93 -0.63 -27.88
C GLN A 282 5.35 0.54 -26.96
N ARG A 283 4.94 0.54 -25.69
CA ARG A 283 5.35 1.54 -24.69
C ARG A 283 6.85 1.46 -24.38
N SER A 284 7.39 0.24 -24.24
CA SER A 284 8.82 0.01 -23.99
C SER A 284 9.69 0.50 -25.14
N GLN A 285 9.26 0.31 -26.39
CA GLN A 285 9.98 0.83 -27.57
C GLN A 285 10.16 2.35 -27.50
N LEU A 286 9.12 3.10 -27.09
CA LEU A 286 9.23 4.56 -26.91
C LEU A 286 10.28 4.94 -25.87
N LEU A 287 10.33 4.21 -24.75
CA LEU A 287 11.30 4.47 -23.69
C LEU A 287 12.73 4.15 -24.13
N ASP A 288 12.91 3.11 -24.92
CA ASP A 288 14.22 2.74 -25.44
C ASP A 288 14.67 3.71 -26.54
N ASP A 289 13.77 4.14 -27.42
CA ASP A 289 14.01 5.22 -28.38
C ASP A 289 14.40 6.51 -27.66
N PHE A 290 13.70 6.86 -26.58
CA PHE A 290 14.02 8.03 -25.75
C PHE A 290 15.40 7.92 -25.10
N LYS A 291 15.74 6.78 -24.49
CA LYS A 291 17.07 6.55 -23.88
C LYS A 291 18.17 6.66 -24.93
N ASN A 292 17.98 6.05 -26.10
CA ASN A 292 18.93 6.11 -27.21
C ASN A 292 19.13 7.56 -27.67
N HIS A 293 18.04 8.33 -27.79
CA HIS A 293 18.07 9.73 -28.19
C HIS A 293 18.82 10.62 -27.17
N VAL A 294 18.64 10.37 -25.87
CA VAL A 294 19.37 11.08 -24.80
C VAL A 294 20.86 10.73 -24.81
N GLN A 295 21.22 9.49 -25.13
CA GLN A 295 22.60 9.00 -25.15
C GLN A 295 23.38 9.39 -26.42
N SER A 296 22.71 9.57 -27.56
CA SER A 296 23.34 10.02 -28.80
C SER A 296 23.76 11.50 -28.70
N ALA A 297 25.07 11.74 -28.52
CA ALA A 297 25.63 13.06 -28.20
C ALA A 297 25.86 14.02 -29.39
N GLY A 298 25.23 13.83 -30.56
CA GLY A 298 25.55 14.61 -31.76
C GLY A 298 24.34 15.04 -32.58
N SER A 299 24.30 16.34 -32.95
CA SER A 299 23.38 16.96 -33.91
C SER A 299 21.89 16.75 -33.59
N LEU A 300 21.41 17.44 -32.57
CA LEU A 300 20.02 17.35 -32.12
C LEU A 300 19.13 18.16 -33.07
N ASP A 301 18.14 17.48 -33.66
CA ASP A 301 16.99 18.15 -34.22
C ASP A 301 16.17 18.71 -33.04
N GLN A 302 16.19 20.04 -32.89
CA GLN A 302 15.51 20.75 -31.78
C GLN A 302 14.00 20.46 -31.74
N ASP A 303 13.44 19.97 -32.85
CA ASP A 303 12.03 19.65 -33.02
C ASP A 303 11.73 18.14 -32.98
N ALA A 304 12.69 17.29 -32.57
CA ALA A 304 12.46 15.85 -32.43
C ALA A 304 11.34 15.56 -31.41
N ILE A 305 10.17 15.16 -31.91
CA ILE A 305 9.05 14.67 -31.12
C ILE A 305 9.06 13.15 -31.19
N LEU A 306 9.34 12.50 -30.06
CA LEU A 306 9.11 11.06 -29.94
C LEU A 306 7.63 10.82 -29.64
N GLN A 307 7.00 9.95 -30.43
CA GLN A 307 5.60 9.61 -30.27
C GLN A 307 5.42 8.09 -30.27
N CYS A 308 4.58 7.59 -29.38
CA CYS A 308 4.03 6.25 -29.47
C CYS A 308 2.51 6.31 -29.38
N SER A 309 1.85 5.61 -30.29
CA SER A 309 0.41 5.45 -30.29
C SER A 309 0.09 3.98 -30.06
N VAL A 310 -0.59 3.68 -28.96
CA VAL A 310 -1.02 2.33 -28.59
C VAL A 310 -2.54 2.24 -28.64
N ARG A 311 -3.06 1.02 -28.84
CA ARG A 311 -4.51 0.74 -28.83
C ARG A 311 -4.88 -0.29 -27.76
N PRO A 312 -4.87 0.07 -26.46
CA PRO A 312 -5.33 -0.82 -25.41
C PRO A 312 -6.82 -1.12 -25.57
N THR A 313 -7.18 -2.39 -25.44
CA THR A 313 -8.55 -2.86 -25.27
C THR A 313 -8.75 -3.20 -23.80
N PHE A 314 -9.64 -2.46 -23.15
CA PHE A 314 -10.02 -2.67 -21.76
C PHE A 314 -11.27 -3.52 -21.72
N ARG A 315 -11.23 -4.62 -20.98
CA ARG A 315 -12.38 -5.46 -20.70
C ARG A 315 -12.80 -5.25 -19.26
N MET A 316 -14.09 -5.05 -19.05
CA MET A 316 -14.68 -4.77 -17.75
C MET A 316 -15.76 -5.81 -17.48
N THR A 317 -15.63 -6.54 -16.37
CA THR A 317 -16.64 -7.47 -15.86
C THR A 317 -17.34 -6.85 -14.66
N HIS A 318 -18.66 -6.67 -14.76
CA HIS A 318 -19.49 -6.09 -13.70
C HIS A 318 -20.04 -7.18 -12.78
N GLY A 319 -20.44 -6.82 -11.56
CA GLY A 319 -20.95 -7.77 -10.56
C GLY A 319 -22.25 -8.52 -10.94
N ASP A 320 -22.98 -8.05 -11.95
CA ASP A 320 -24.12 -8.75 -12.55
C ASP A 320 -23.71 -9.77 -13.64
N GLY A 321 -22.41 -9.92 -13.88
CA GLY A 321 -21.85 -10.78 -14.93
C GLY A 321 -21.78 -10.12 -16.30
N ARG A 322 -22.27 -8.89 -16.47
CA ARG A 322 -22.16 -8.16 -17.74
C ARG A 322 -20.69 -7.89 -18.06
N ILE A 323 -20.31 -8.12 -19.31
CA ILE A 323 -18.98 -7.80 -19.83
C ILE A 323 -19.12 -6.65 -20.83
N THR A 324 -18.28 -5.64 -20.69
CA THR A 324 -18.15 -4.52 -21.62
C THR A 324 -16.70 -4.36 -22.04
N GLU A 325 -16.45 -4.04 -23.30
CA GLU A 325 -15.11 -3.78 -23.81
C GLU A 325 -15.02 -2.39 -24.44
N GLU A 326 -13.92 -1.69 -24.19
CA GLU A 326 -13.61 -0.39 -24.78
C GLU A 326 -12.20 -0.38 -25.33
N THR A 327 -12.04 0.07 -26.57
CA THR A 327 -10.72 0.23 -27.20
C THR A 327 -10.42 1.72 -27.35
N TRP A 328 -9.30 2.14 -26.80
CA TRP A 328 -8.87 3.54 -26.81
C TRP A 328 -7.63 3.69 -27.68
N GLN A 329 -7.49 4.82 -28.37
CA GLN A 329 -6.22 5.19 -29.00
C GLN A 329 -5.49 6.15 -28.08
N VAL A 330 -4.39 5.69 -27.50
CA VAL A 330 -3.59 6.46 -26.54
C VAL A 330 -2.30 6.88 -27.22
N THR A 331 -2.07 8.18 -27.32
CA THR A 331 -0.86 8.72 -27.94
C THR A 331 -0.04 9.45 -26.91
N THR A 332 1.14 8.92 -26.60
CA THR A 332 2.14 9.57 -25.76
C THR A 332 3.12 10.32 -26.65
N ARG A 333 3.35 11.60 -26.35
CA ARG A 333 4.33 12.44 -27.03
C ARG A 333 5.34 12.98 -26.03
N ILE A 334 6.61 12.87 -26.37
CA ILE A 334 7.72 13.49 -25.64
C ILE A 334 8.29 14.56 -26.57
N GLY A 335 8.16 15.82 -26.16
CA GLY A 335 8.74 16.97 -26.87
C GLY A 335 9.86 17.62 -26.07
N ASN A 336 10.63 18.50 -26.72
CA ASN A 336 11.69 19.31 -26.09
C ASN A 336 12.76 18.47 -25.36
N ILE A 337 13.22 17.41 -26.04
CA ILE A 337 14.15 16.39 -25.50
C ILE A 337 15.45 17.03 -24.98
N ASP A 338 15.91 18.13 -25.58
CA ASP A 338 17.10 18.87 -25.16
C ASP A 338 16.97 19.52 -23.79
N LYS A 339 15.82 20.14 -23.47
CA LYS A 339 15.58 20.67 -22.12
C LYS A 339 15.54 19.54 -21.09
N THR A 340 14.93 18.41 -21.43
CA THR A 340 14.88 17.24 -20.54
C THR A 340 16.28 16.67 -20.31
N ARG A 341 17.11 16.57 -21.35
CA ARG A 341 18.51 16.16 -21.25
C ARG A 341 19.34 17.12 -20.40
N ALA A 342 19.18 18.43 -20.60
CA ALA A 342 19.90 19.46 -19.83
C ALA A 342 19.52 19.45 -18.33
N ALA A 343 18.27 19.11 -17.99
CA ALA A 343 17.85 18.91 -16.60
C ALA A 343 18.45 17.62 -16.01
N MET A 344 18.37 16.49 -16.73
CA MET A 344 18.92 15.21 -16.26
C MET A 344 20.44 15.25 -16.03
N LEU A 345 21.19 15.96 -16.88
CA LEU A 345 22.64 16.13 -16.72
C LEU A 345 23.02 17.08 -15.57
N LYS A 346 22.14 18.01 -15.17
CA LYS A 346 22.37 18.89 -14.02
C LYS A 346 22.18 18.19 -12.68
N ASP A 347 21.28 17.21 -12.59
CA ASP A 347 21.04 16.41 -11.38
C ASP A 347 22.07 15.28 -11.19
N SER A 348 22.94 15.06 -12.19
CA SER A 348 23.99 14.02 -12.20
C SER A 348 25.36 14.52 -11.72
N ASN A 349 25.49 15.82 -11.42
CA ASN A 349 26.68 16.48 -10.87
C ASN A 349 26.35 17.07 -9.50
#